data_AF-A0A1G4HZ84-F1
#
_entry.id   AF-A0A1G4HZ84-F1
#
_cell.length_a   1.000
_cell.length_b   1.000
_cell.length_c   1.000
_cell.angle_alpha   90.00
_cell.angle_beta   90.00
_cell.angle_gamma   90.00
#
_symmetry.space_group_name_H-M   'P 1'
#
loop_
_entity.id
_entity.type
_entity.pdbx_description
1 polymer ?
#
loop_
_entity_poly.entity_id
_entity_poly.type
_entity_poly.pdbx_seq_one_letter_code
_entity_poly.pdbx_strand_id
1 'polypeptide(L)'
;MALLNVTNVRAETDTAAVSDFCTELWYGEELMAGLQGKVARAAEATTKAAREAELYKLAQERYADTQQGTGYTALAAYAAQKAQATATAASTLIGQAMPAIAVLSAKIAELKTIQATTEGTTAKAGTGTAEE
;
A
#
# COMPACT_ATOMS: atom_id res chain seq x y z
N MET A 1 27.58 -1.10 0.85
CA MET A 1 26.43 -1.15 -0.08
C MET A 1 25.80 -2.53 0.09
N ALA A 2 24.85 -2.65 1.03
CA ALA A 2 24.22 -3.92 1.38
C ALA A 2 22.74 -3.86 0.98
N LEU A 3 22.44 -4.45 -0.17
CA LEU A 3 21.10 -4.90 -0.54
C LEU A 3 20.84 -6.19 0.22
N LEU A 4 20.05 -6.16 1.30
CA LEU A 4 19.50 -7.38 1.89
C LEU A 4 18.06 -7.16 2.37
N ASN A 5 17.18 -7.87 1.66
CA ASN A 5 16.02 -8.58 2.17
C ASN A 5 14.81 -7.76 2.65
N VAL A 6 14.04 -7.26 1.67
CA VAL A 6 12.57 -7.18 1.80
C VAL A 6 12.00 -8.57 1.49
N THR A 7 12.25 -9.54 2.37
CA THR A 7 11.53 -10.81 2.38
C THR A 7 10.27 -10.65 3.22
N ASN A 8 9.14 -10.32 2.56
CA ASN A 8 7.80 -10.90 2.76
C ASN A 8 6.72 -10.02 2.12
N VAL A 9 6.78 -9.82 0.80
CA VAL A 9 5.54 -9.71 0.01
C VAL A 9 5.18 -11.13 -0.40
N ARG A 10 4.79 -11.96 0.58
CA ARG A 10 4.06 -13.19 0.26
C ARG A 10 2.58 -12.85 0.34
N ALA A 11 2.13 -12.22 -0.74
CA ALA A 11 0.91 -12.63 -1.40
C ALA A 11 1.30 -12.56 -2.87
N GLU A 12 2.01 -13.61 -3.34
CA GLU A 12 1.86 -14.00 -4.73
C GLU A 12 0.38 -14.29 -4.86
N THR A 13 -0.33 -13.28 -5.35
CA THR A 13 -1.70 -13.40 -5.74
C THR A 13 -1.63 -14.29 -6.97
N ASP A 14 -1.78 -15.60 -6.75
CA ASP A 14 -1.68 -16.63 -7.79
C ASP A 14 -2.84 -16.44 -8.75
N THR A 15 -2.59 -15.74 -9.86
CA THR A 15 -3.61 -15.43 -10.87
C THR A 15 -4.21 -16.69 -11.48
N ALA A 16 -3.58 -17.86 -11.29
CA ALA A 16 -4.10 -19.16 -11.71
C ALA A 16 -5.31 -19.64 -10.87
N ALA A 17 -5.61 -19.01 -9.72
CA ALA A 17 -6.74 -19.37 -8.86
C ALA A 17 -8.05 -18.62 -9.19
N VAL A 18 -8.04 -17.72 -10.18
CA VAL A 18 -9.26 -17.02 -10.63
C VAL A 18 -10.03 -17.94 -11.56
N SER A 19 -10.99 -18.68 -11.02
CA SER A 19 -11.78 -19.66 -11.77
C SER A 19 -13.24 -19.22 -11.99
N ASP A 20 -13.72 -18.29 -11.17
CA ASP A 20 -15.09 -17.82 -11.21
C ASP A 20 -15.21 -16.36 -10.78
N PHE A 21 -16.41 -15.84 -10.93
CA PHE A 21 -16.74 -14.46 -10.61
C PHE A 21 -16.48 -14.11 -9.12
N CYS A 22 -16.74 -15.03 -8.20
CA CYS A 22 -16.55 -14.81 -6.77
C CYS A 22 -15.07 -14.75 -6.38
N THR A 23 -14.24 -15.59 -7.00
CA THR A 23 -12.78 -15.62 -6.81
C THR A 23 -12.12 -14.40 -7.43
N GLU A 24 -12.60 -13.90 -8.57
CA GLU A 24 -12.14 -12.62 -9.16
C GLU A 24 -12.44 -11.43 -8.23
N LEU A 25 -13.65 -11.40 -7.65
CA LEU A 25 -14.05 -10.35 -6.72
C LEU A 25 -13.18 -10.35 -5.46
N TRP A 26 -13.01 -11.51 -4.84
CA TRP A 26 -12.17 -11.68 -3.65
C TRP A 26 -10.72 -11.26 -3.92
N TYR A 27 -10.17 -11.68 -5.06
CA TYR A 27 -8.82 -11.34 -5.47
C TYR A 27 -8.65 -9.82 -5.69
N GLY A 28 -9.63 -9.17 -6.32
CA GLY A 28 -9.63 -7.72 -6.51
C GLY A 28 -9.62 -6.96 -5.18
N GLU A 29 -10.41 -7.41 -4.21
CA GLU A 29 -10.47 -6.82 -2.86
C GLU A 29 -9.14 -6.99 -2.10
N GLU A 30 -8.53 -8.18 -2.15
CA GLU A 30 -7.20 -8.43 -1.57
C GLU A 30 -6.10 -7.58 -2.21
N LEU A 31 -6.12 -7.43 -3.53
CA LEU A 31 -5.13 -6.61 -4.24
C LEU A 31 -5.28 -5.12 -3.87
N MET A 32 -6.52 -4.64 -3.75
CA MET A 32 -6.82 -3.28 -3.31
C MET A 32 -6.35 -3.07 -1.86
N ALA A 33 -6.67 -3.99 -0.94
CA ALA A 33 -6.23 -3.92 0.46
C ALA A 33 -4.70 -3.96 0.57
N GLY A 34 -4.03 -4.80 -0.23
CA GLY A 34 -2.58 -4.88 -0.31
C GLY A 34 -1.94 -3.57 -0.77
N LEU A 35 -2.50 -2.91 -1.78
CA LEU A 35 -2.05 -1.60 -2.26
C LEU A 35 -2.27 -0.50 -1.21
N GLN A 36 -3.44 -0.45 -0.57
CA GLN A 36 -3.73 0.49 0.50
C GLN A 36 -2.77 0.31 1.68
N GLY A 37 -2.48 -0.93 2.07
CA GLY A 37 -1.50 -1.24 3.12
C GLY A 37 -0.07 -0.85 2.73
N LYS A 38 0.31 -0.90 1.45
CA LYS A 38 1.61 -0.38 0.98
C LYS A 38 1.66 1.15 1.06
N VAL A 39 0.58 1.84 0.68
CA VAL A 39 0.45 3.30 0.78
C VAL A 39 0.56 3.76 2.24
N ALA A 40 -0.17 3.11 3.16
CA ALA A 40 -0.13 3.44 4.58
C ALA A 40 1.29 3.27 5.16
N ARG A 41 1.95 2.14 4.90
CA ARG A 41 3.33 1.89 5.34
C ARG A 41 4.33 2.89 4.75
N ALA A 42 4.14 3.31 3.51
CA ALA A 42 4.97 4.34 2.89
C ALA A 42 4.82 5.69 3.61
N ALA A 43 3.59 6.09 3.96
CA ALA A 43 3.32 7.32 4.71
C ALA A 43 3.86 7.28 6.16
N GLU A 44 3.79 6.13 6.81
CA GLU A 44 4.42 5.94 8.13
C GLU A 44 5.94 6.02 8.05
N ALA A 45 6.54 5.41 7.02
CA ALA A 45 7.99 5.44 6.82
C ALA A 45 8.52 6.86 6.58
N THR A 46 7.81 7.69 5.80
CA THR A 46 8.19 9.10 5.60
C THR A 46 8.11 9.89 6.90
N THR A 47 7.03 9.71 7.67
CA THR A 47 6.85 10.39 8.97
C THR A 47 7.96 10.00 9.95
N LYS A 48 8.31 8.71 10.02
CA LYS A 48 9.39 8.22 10.88
C LYS A 48 10.74 8.78 10.44
N ALA A 49 11.05 8.74 9.15
CA ALA A 49 12.33 9.25 8.64
C ALA A 49 12.47 10.77 8.87
N ALA A 50 11.39 11.54 8.70
CA ALA A 50 11.38 12.96 9.01
C ALA A 50 11.63 13.22 10.51
N ARG A 51 10.98 12.48 11.41
CA ARG A 51 11.24 12.57 12.86
C ARG A 51 12.68 12.20 13.22
N GLU A 52 13.23 11.14 12.62
CA GLU A 52 14.65 10.77 12.81
C GLU A 52 15.58 11.92 12.41
N ALA A 53 15.34 12.56 11.25
CA ALA A 53 16.13 13.69 10.80
C ALA A 53 16.10 14.89 11.77
N GLU A 54 14.91 15.24 12.26
CA GLU A 54 14.76 16.32 13.26
C GLU A 54 15.46 15.99 14.58
N LEU A 55 15.39 14.74 15.05
CA LEU A 55 16.08 14.31 16.26
C LEU A 55 17.60 14.44 16.12
N TYR A 56 18.17 13.99 15.01
CA TYR A 56 19.62 14.12 14.79
C TYR A 56 20.06 15.56 14.59
N LYS A 57 19.22 16.41 13.98
CA LYS A 57 19.47 17.85 13.88
C LYS A 57 19.51 18.50 15.27
N LEU A 58 18.55 18.19 16.14
CA LEU A 58 18.56 18.68 17.52
C LEU A 58 19.80 18.18 18.30
N ALA A 59 20.20 16.93 18.08
CA ALA A 59 21.41 16.37 18.68
C ALA A 59 22.66 17.09 18.17
N GLN A 60 22.75 17.39 16.86
CA GLN A 60 23.84 18.18 16.30
C GLN A 60 23.95 19.55 16.98
N GLU A 61 22.83 20.26 17.15
CA GLU A 61 22.80 21.56 17.82
C GLU A 61 23.22 21.45 19.29
N ARG A 62 22.72 20.44 20.00
CA ARG A 62 23.03 20.21 21.42
C ARG A 62 24.49 19.86 21.68
N TYR A 63 25.11 19.10 20.78
CA TYR A 63 26.47 18.58 20.93
C TYR A 63 27.49 19.34 20.07
N ALA A 64 27.14 20.51 19.53
CA ALA A 64 27.98 21.26 18.60
C ALA A 64 29.40 21.52 19.15
N ASP A 65 29.52 21.83 20.43
CA ASP A 65 30.79 22.16 21.09
C ASP A 65 31.44 20.96 21.82
N THR A 66 30.93 19.74 21.63
CA THR A 66 31.51 18.54 22.25
C THR A 66 32.34 17.75 21.25
N GLN A 67 33.18 16.84 21.74
CA GLN A 67 33.94 15.91 20.90
C GLN A 67 33.04 15.04 20.00
N GLN A 68 31.74 14.90 20.33
CA GLN A 68 30.78 14.14 19.52
C GLN A 68 30.09 14.97 18.43
N GLY A 69 30.28 16.30 18.39
CA GLY A 69 29.56 17.22 17.50
C GLY A 69 29.72 16.91 16.01
N THR A 70 30.92 16.52 15.56
CA THR A 70 31.16 16.07 14.19
C THR A 70 30.42 14.77 13.85
N GLY A 71 30.31 13.85 14.81
CA GLY A 71 29.54 12.61 14.65
C GLY A 71 28.05 12.89 14.48
N TYR A 72 27.47 13.76 15.31
CA TYR A 72 26.07 14.16 15.17
C TYR A 72 25.79 14.97 13.91
N THR A 73 26.75 15.79 13.46
CA THR A 73 26.66 16.50 12.17
C THR A 73 26.55 15.51 11.01
N ALA A 74 27.38 14.47 10.99
CA ALA A 74 27.31 13.42 9.97
C ALA A 74 25.99 12.63 10.03
N LEU A 75 25.53 12.29 11.23
CA LEU A 75 24.25 11.59 11.42
C LEU A 75 23.04 12.43 11.00
N ALA A 76 23.04 13.72 11.30
CA ALA A 76 22.00 14.65 10.87
C ALA A 76 21.95 14.77 9.34
N ALA A 77 23.10 14.92 8.69
CA ALA A 77 23.19 14.95 7.24
C ALA A 77 22.70 13.65 6.59
N TYR A 78 23.10 12.50 7.13
CA TYR A 78 22.65 11.19 6.66
C TYR A 78 21.13 11.00 6.85
N ALA A 79 20.61 11.34 8.02
CA ALA A 79 19.18 11.21 8.33
C ALA A 79 18.33 12.12 7.43
N ALA A 80 18.79 13.34 7.14
CA ALA A 80 18.14 14.24 6.19
C ALA A 80 18.08 13.65 4.77
N GLN A 81 19.20 13.10 4.28
CA GLN A 81 19.23 12.43 2.97
C GLN A 81 18.30 11.21 2.92
N LYS A 82 18.31 10.39 3.98
CA LYS A 82 17.42 9.23 4.10
C LYS A 82 15.94 9.65 4.12
N ALA A 83 15.60 10.71 4.84
CA ALA A 83 14.25 11.24 4.88
C ALA A 83 13.79 11.71 3.49
N GLN A 84 14.65 12.43 2.76
CA GLN A 84 14.35 12.87 1.39
C GLN A 84 14.17 11.68 0.45
N ALA A 85 15.09 10.71 0.46
CA ALA A 85 14.99 9.52 -0.38
C ALA A 85 13.71 8.71 -0.07
N THR A 86 13.36 8.58 1.21
CA THR A 86 12.12 7.91 1.64
C THR A 86 10.88 8.66 1.16
N ALA A 87 10.88 9.99 1.25
CA ALA A 87 9.79 10.84 0.75
C ALA A 87 9.61 10.71 -0.76
N THR A 88 10.69 10.72 -1.53
CA THR A 88 10.65 10.51 -2.98
C THR A 88 10.08 9.13 -3.33
N ALA A 89 10.61 8.07 -2.72
CA ALA A 89 10.12 6.71 -2.97
C ALA A 89 8.64 6.53 -2.60
N ALA A 90 8.21 7.09 -1.47
CA ALA A 90 6.82 7.07 -1.05
C ALA A 90 5.92 7.86 -2.01
N SER A 91 6.35 9.04 -2.46
CA SER A 91 5.60 9.84 -3.44
C SER A 91 5.42 9.09 -4.76
N THR A 92 6.47 8.42 -5.26
CA THR A 92 6.38 7.58 -6.45
C THR A 92 5.40 6.42 -6.25
N LEU A 93 5.51 5.70 -5.13
CA LEU A 93 4.62 4.58 -4.81
C LEU A 93 3.16 5.04 -4.73
N ILE A 94 2.89 6.14 -4.03
CA ILE A 94 1.53 6.69 -3.86
C ILE A 94 0.98 7.15 -5.21
N GLY A 95 1.80 7.83 -6.02
CA GLY A 95 1.42 8.29 -7.35
C GLY A 95 1.07 7.16 -8.32
N GLN A 96 1.67 5.98 -8.15
CA GLN A 96 1.35 4.78 -8.94
C GLN A 96 0.19 3.96 -8.35
N ALA A 97 0.12 3.86 -7.02
CA ALA A 97 -0.87 3.05 -6.33
C ALA A 97 -2.28 3.67 -6.36
N MET A 98 -2.40 4.99 -6.24
CA MET A 98 -3.70 5.66 -6.22
C MET A 98 -4.52 5.45 -7.51
N PRO A 99 -3.95 5.62 -8.73
CA PRO A 99 -4.64 5.28 -9.97
C PRO A 99 -5.03 3.79 -10.04
N ALA A 100 -4.13 2.89 -9.61
CA ALA A 100 -4.40 1.46 -9.63
C ALA A 100 -5.55 1.08 -8.67
N ILE A 101 -5.60 1.67 -7.47
CA ILE A 101 -6.69 1.52 -6.52
C ILE A 101 -8.01 2.02 -7.13
N ALA A 102 -8.00 3.16 -7.82
CA ALA A 102 -9.20 3.69 -8.47
C ALA A 102 -9.73 2.72 -9.54
N VAL A 103 -8.86 2.20 -10.41
CA VAL A 103 -9.23 1.21 -11.43
C VAL A 103 -9.78 -0.07 -10.79
N LEU A 104 -9.12 -0.60 -9.76
CA LEU A 104 -9.57 -1.79 -9.05
C LEU A 104 -10.93 -1.57 -8.39
N SER A 105 -11.14 -0.43 -7.74
CA SER A 105 -12.41 -0.10 -7.11
C SER A 105 -13.58 -0.03 -8.11
N ALA A 106 -13.34 0.53 -9.30
CA ALA A 106 -14.33 0.58 -10.37
C ALA A 106 -14.67 -0.83 -10.87
N LYS A 107 -13.65 -1.69 -11.08
CA LYS A 107 -13.85 -3.08 -11.50
C LYS A 107 -14.61 -3.90 -10.46
N ILE A 108 -14.26 -3.77 -9.18
CA ILE A 108 -14.99 -4.42 -8.08
C ILE A 108 -16.46 -3.97 -8.04
N ALA A 109 -16.74 -2.68 -8.28
CA ALA A 109 -18.11 -2.17 -8.32
C ALA A 109 -18.91 -2.69 -9.54
N GLU A 110 -18.28 -2.75 -10.72
CA GLU A 110 -18.86 -3.34 -11.94
C GLU A 110 -19.22 -4.80 -11.69
N LEU A 111 -18.28 -5.58 -11.15
CA LEU A 111 -18.50 -6.96 -10.78
C LEU A 111 -19.70 -7.06 -9.82
N LYS A 112 -19.68 -6.39 -8.66
CA LYS A 112 -20.79 -6.45 -7.68
C LYS A 112 -22.16 -6.15 -8.30
N THR A 113 -22.22 -5.24 -9.28
CA THR A 113 -23.46 -4.91 -10.01
C THR A 113 -23.94 -6.08 -10.90
N ILE A 114 -23.03 -6.76 -11.59
CA ILE A 114 -23.34 -7.95 -12.39
C ILE A 114 -23.84 -9.10 -11.51
N GLN A 115 -23.21 -9.31 -10.35
CA GLN A 115 -23.66 -10.32 -9.37
C GLN A 115 -25.09 -10.05 -8.92
N ALA A 116 -25.39 -8.82 -8.49
CA ALA A 116 -26.72 -8.44 -8.03
C ALA A 116 -27.80 -8.62 -9.12
N THR A 117 -27.45 -8.33 -10.38
CA THR A 117 -28.35 -8.53 -11.52
C THR A 117 -28.57 -10.02 -11.81
N THR A 118 -27.52 -10.83 -11.68
CA THR A 118 -27.59 -12.29 -11.88
C THR A 118 -28.45 -12.93 -10.78
N GLU A 119 -28.18 -12.63 -9.50
CA GLU A 119 -28.97 -13.10 -8.36
C GLU A 119 -30.44 -12.64 -8.44
N GLY A 120 -30.69 -11.39 -8.82
CA GLY A 120 -32.04 -10.87 -9.03
C GLY A 120 -32.78 -11.53 -10.20
N THR A 121 -32.05 -11.98 -11.23
CA THR A 121 -32.61 -12.72 -12.37
C THR A 121 -32.91 -14.18 -12.00
N THR A 122 -32.05 -14.83 -11.22
CA THR A 122 -32.29 -16.19 -10.70
C THR A 122 -33.46 -16.22 -9.71
N ALA A 123 -33.60 -15.21 -8.85
CA ALA A 123 -34.75 -15.05 -7.96
C ALA A 123 -36.06 -14.83 -8.74
N LYS A 124 -36.00 -14.18 -9.91
CA LYS A 124 -37.15 -13.96 -10.80
C LYS A 124 -37.47 -15.20 -11.67
N ALA A 125 -36.50 -16.05 -11.96
CA ALA A 125 -36.71 -17.33 -12.65
C ALA A 125 -37.29 -18.42 -11.73
N GLY A 126 -37.04 -18.34 -10.41
CA GLY A 126 -37.55 -19.30 -9.42
C GLY A 126 -39.03 -19.15 -9.03
N THR A 127 -39.74 -18.14 -9.52
CA THR A 127 -41.20 -17.95 -9.26
C THR A 127 -42.09 -18.40 -10.42
N GLY A 128 -41.54 -19.11 -11.41
CA GLY A 128 -42.28 -19.64 -12.55
C GLY A 128 -42.15 -21.15 -12.71
N THR A 129 -42.44 -21.94 -11.68
CA THR A 129 -42.77 -23.38 -11.81
C THR A 129 -43.51 -23.88 -10.56
N ALA A 130 -44.82 -23.76 -10.60
CA ALA A 130 -45.82 -24.59 -9.93
C ALA A 130 -47.04 -24.47 -10.86
N GLU A 131 -47.16 -25.31 -11.89
CA GLU A 131 -47.71 -26.67 -11.89
C GLU A 131 -49.23 -26.67 -11.61
N GLU A 132 -49.94 -27.23 -12.61
CA GLU A 132 -51.39 -27.53 -12.75
C GLU A 132 -52.40 -26.42 -13.13
#